data_AF-A0A8T0E1N4-F1
#
_entry.id   AF-A0A8T0E1N4-F1
#
_cell.length_a   1.000
_cell.length_b   1.000
_cell.length_c   1.000
_cell.angle_alpha   90.00
_cell.angle_beta   90.00
_cell.angle_gamma   90.00
#
_symmetry.space_group_name_H-M   'P 1'
#
loop_
_entity.id
_entity.type
_entity.pdbx_description
1 polymer ?
#
loop_
_entity_poly.entity_id
_entity_poly.type
_entity_poly.pdbx_seq_one_letter_code
_entity_poly.pdbx_strand_id
1 'polypeptide(L)'
;MAFLAKGIKCDLIVLATEIGEEPKSDMTVYGLKTLITGSQVYEEEFVKTLLETIISTRKEQELKLQMEATKKDNELKLQMEMEARKREMEAREREMEFELEKKKIEAGMAASNASSASGGQFHINPQIEISKSMPKFREKM
;
A
#
# COMPACT_ATOMS: atom_id res chain seq x y z
N MET A 1 -22.25 40.75 -14.23
CA MET A 1 -22.35 40.26 -12.81
C MET A 1 -22.67 38.78 -12.60
N ALA A 2 -23.60 38.16 -13.34
CA ALA A 2 -24.04 36.77 -13.08
C ALA A 2 -22.89 35.73 -13.15
N PHE A 3 -21.85 36.02 -13.94
CA PHE A 3 -20.68 35.16 -14.09
C PHE A 3 -19.91 34.95 -12.77
N LEU A 4 -19.95 35.90 -11.83
CA LEU A 4 -19.34 35.76 -10.50
C LEU A 4 -20.01 34.65 -9.65
N ALA A 5 -21.18 34.16 -10.04
CA ALA A 5 -21.80 33.00 -9.41
C ALA A 5 -21.12 31.67 -9.79
N LYS A 6 -20.30 31.63 -10.85
CA LYS A 6 -19.54 30.44 -11.25
C LYS A 6 -18.40 30.12 -10.28
N GLY A 7 -17.83 31.14 -9.64
CA GLY A 7 -16.70 31.00 -8.71
C GLY A 7 -17.12 30.66 -7.29
N ILE A 8 -16.29 29.89 -6.58
CA ILE A 8 -16.43 29.67 -5.14
C ILE A 8 -15.79 30.81 -4.33
N LYS A 9 -15.97 30.83 -3.00
CA LYS A 9 -15.41 31.88 -2.13
C LYS A 9 -13.90 32.08 -2.34
N CYS A 10 -13.13 30.99 -2.44
CA CYS A 10 -11.69 31.07 -2.68
C CYS A 10 -11.37 31.71 -4.04
N ASP A 11 -12.08 31.33 -5.11
CA ASP A 11 -11.90 31.91 -6.44
C ASP A 11 -12.16 33.42 -6.44
N LEU A 12 -13.20 33.86 -5.72
CA LEU A 12 -13.56 35.27 -5.60
C LEU A 12 -12.58 36.08 -4.74
N ILE A 13 -11.96 35.48 -3.73
CA ILE A 13 -10.88 36.11 -2.96
C ILE A 13 -9.68 36.34 -3.88
N VAL A 14 -9.23 35.31 -4.60
CA VAL A 14 -8.11 35.45 -5.54
C VAL A 14 -8.44 36.50 -6.60
N LEU A 15 -9.64 36.47 -7.17
CA LEU A 15 -10.07 37.45 -8.15
C LEU A 15 -9.99 38.89 -7.62
N ALA A 16 -10.50 39.14 -6.41
CA ALA A 16 -10.42 40.46 -5.79
C ALA A 16 -8.97 40.91 -5.56
N THR A 17 -8.08 40.00 -5.14
CA THR A 17 -6.65 40.30 -4.99
C THR A 17 -5.98 40.63 -6.33
N GLU A 18 -6.28 39.87 -7.39
CA GLU A 18 -5.68 40.07 -8.72
C GLU A 18 -6.10 41.39 -9.38
N ILE A 19 -7.32 41.88 -9.10
CA ILE A 19 -7.78 43.20 -9.56
C ILE A 19 -7.29 44.35 -8.67
N GLY A 20 -6.48 44.07 -7.64
CA GLY A 20 -5.87 45.08 -6.78
C GLY A 20 -6.72 45.49 -5.56
N GLU A 21 -7.78 44.76 -5.26
CA GLU A 21 -8.54 44.94 -4.01
C GLU A 21 -7.95 44.08 -2.89
N GLU A 22 -8.21 44.45 -1.63
CA GLU A 22 -7.77 43.69 -0.45
C GLU A 22 -8.96 42.96 0.21
N PRO A 23 -9.37 41.78 -0.28
CA PRO A 23 -10.46 41.02 0.30
C PRO A 23 -10.07 40.45 1.66
N LYS A 24 -10.94 40.62 2.66
CA LYS A 24 -10.79 39.93 3.95
C LYS A 24 -11.24 38.48 3.85
N SER A 25 -10.55 37.57 4.51
CA SER A 25 -10.87 36.12 4.46
C SER A 25 -12.21 35.76 5.12
N ASP A 26 -12.68 36.57 6.07
CA ASP A 26 -13.97 36.44 6.76
C ASP A 26 -15.16 36.96 5.94
N MET A 27 -14.89 37.72 4.87
CA MET A 27 -15.92 38.35 4.05
C MET A 27 -16.85 37.33 3.39
N THR A 28 -18.12 37.68 3.27
CA THR A 28 -19.14 36.80 2.65
C THR A 28 -18.98 36.78 1.14
N VAL A 29 -19.50 35.75 0.47
CA VAL A 29 -19.54 35.68 -1.00
C VAL A 29 -20.26 36.90 -1.60
N TYR A 30 -21.31 37.38 -0.94
CA TYR A 30 -21.99 38.60 -1.34
C TYR A 30 -21.06 39.82 -1.21
N GLY A 31 -20.40 40.00 -0.06
CA GLY A 31 -19.46 41.10 0.16
C GLY A 31 -18.30 41.08 -0.84
N LEU A 32 -17.77 39.90 -1.18
CA LEU A 32 -16.73 39.74 -2.21
C LEU A 32 -17.22 40.20 -3.58
N LYS A 33 -18.43 39.80 -3.98
CA LYS A 33 -19.03 40.27 -5.24
C LYS A 33 -19.17 41.78 -5.23
N THR A 34 -19.70 42.36 -4.16
CA THR A 34 -19.85 43.82 -4.04
C THR A 34 -18.50 44.53 -4.14
N LEU A 35 -17.46 44.03 -3.46
CA LEU A 35 -16.11 44.59 -3.51
C LEU A 35 -15.55 44.58 -4.94
N ILE A 36 -15.61 43.44 -5.62
CA ILE A 36 -15.13 43.29 -7.00
C ILE A 36 -15.84 44.27 -7.94
N THR A 37 -17.17 44.32 -7.86
CA THR A 37 -17.98 45.15 -8.76
C THR A 37 -17.93 46.63 -8.44
N GLY A 38 -17.52 46.99 -7.22
CA GLY A 38 -17.32 48.36 -6.77
C GLY A 38 -15.92 48.91 -7.05
N SER A 39 -15.00 48.08 -7.55
CA SER A 39 -13.63 48.49 -7.86
C SER A 39 -13.58 49.50 -8.99
N GLN A 40 -12.68 50.49 -8.89
CA GLN A 40 -12.50 51.50 -9.94
C GLN A 40 -11.92 50.92 -11.23
N VAL A 41 -11.22 49.79 -11.14
CA VAL A 41 -10.61 49.10 -12.28
C VAL A 41 -11.50 47.94 -12.78
N TYR A 42 -12.74 47.84 -12.31
CA TYR A 42 -13.67 46.81 -12.76
C TYR A 42 -13.99 46.97 -14.25
N GLU A 43 -13.60 45.96 -15.03
CA GLU A 43 -14.00 45.78 -16.42
C GLU A 43 -14.56 44.36 -16.58
N GLU A 44 -15.79 44.24 -17.09
CA GLU A 44 -16.56 43.00 -16.99
C GLU A 44 -15.91 41.84 -17.77
N GLU A 45 -15.41 42.07 -18.99
CA GLU A 45 -14.82 40.98 -19.78
C GLU A 45 -13.45 40.54 -19.26
N PHE A 46 -12.64 41.46 -18.75
CA PHE A 46 -11.40 41.19 -18.06
C PHE A 46 -11.63 40.36 -16.80
N VAL A 47 -12.53 40.81 -15.92
CA VAL A 47 -12.84 40.13 -14.65
C VAL A 47 -13.45 38.74 -14.91
N LYS A 48 -14.28 38.62 -15.95
CA LYS A 48 -14.86 37.34 -16.37
C LYS A 48 -13.79 36.37 -16.89
N THR A 49 -12.91 36.83 -17.77
CA THR A 49 -11.81 36.02 -18.30
C THR A 49 -10.85 35.59 -17.19
N LEU A 50 -10.54 36.51 -16.27
CA LEU A 50 -9.68 36.25 -15.12
C LEU A 50 -10.31 35.21 -14.19
N LEU A 51 -11.61 35.33 -13.88
CA LEU A 51 -12.32 34.34 -13.08
C LEU A 51 -12.34 32.96 -13.76
N GLU A 52 -12.52 32.90 -15.08
CA GLU A 52 -12.50 31.65 -15.82
C GLU A 52 -11.13 30.97 -15.75
N THR A 53 -10.04 31.73 -15.87
CA THR A 53 -8.66 31.25 -15.67
C THR A 53 -8.44 30.73 -14.25
N ILE A 54 -8.88 31.47 -13.22
CA ILE A 54 -8.76 31.05 -11.81
C ILE A 54 -9.49 29.73 -11.56
N ILE A 55 -10.75 29.63 -12.00
CA ILE A 55 -11.55 28.41 -11.88
C ILE A 55 -10.90 27.24 -12.62
N SER A 56 -10.40 27.48 -13.83
CA SER A 56 -9.74 26.45 -14.63
C SER A 56 -8.48 25.92 -13.93
N THR A 57 -7.65 26.84 -13.41
CA THR A 57 -6.42 26.50 -12.69
C THR A 57 -6.72 25.67 -11.43
N ARG A 58 -7.72 26.07 -10.64
CA ARG A 58 -8.16 25.30 -9.47
C ARG A 58 -8.59 23.88 -9.85
N LYS A 59 -9.44 23.75 -10.88
CA LYS A 59 -9.90 22.43 -11.36
C LYS A 59 -8.76 21.56 -11.87
N GLU A 60 -7.79 22.15 -12.57
CA GLU A 60 -6.61 21.43 -13.04
C GLU A 60 -5.75 20.93 -11.86
N GLN A 61 -5.56 21.74 -10.84
CA GLN A 61 -4.85 21.33 -9.62
C GLN A 61 -5.59 20.20 -8.88
N GLU A 62 -6.91 20.32 -8.71
CA GLU A 62 -7.73 19.25 -8.11
C GLU A 62 -7.64 17.94 -8.91
N LEU A 63 -7.69 18.02 -10.24
CA LEU A 63 -7.55 16.86 -11.11
C LEU A 63 -6.15 16.22 -11.00
N LYS A 64 -5.09 17.04 -10.96
CA LYS A 64 -3.70 16.54 -10.77
C LYS A 64 -3.56 15.80 -9.45
N LEU A 65 -4.09 16.35 -8.36
CA LEU A 65 -4.06 15.70 -7.05
C LEU A 65 -4.83 14.38 -7.05
N GLN A 66 -6.00 14.32 -7.68
CA GLN A 66 -6.77 13.07 -7.82
C GLN A 66 -6.03 12.02 -8.65
N MET A 67 -5.39 12.44 -9.75
CA MET A 67 -4.64 11.54 -10.62
C MET A 67 -3.38 11.00 -9.92
N GLU A 68 -2.69 11.84 -9.15
CA GLU A 68 -1.54 11.41 -8.33
C GLU A 68 -1.97 10.43 -7.23
N ALA A 69 -3.07 10.70 -6.54
CA ALA A 69 -3.62 9.79 -5.54
C ALA A 69 -3.98 8.43 -6.14
N THR A 70 -4.64 8.43 -7.30
CA THR A 70 -5.00 7.20 -8.04
C THR A 70 -3.77 6.44 -8.52
N LYS A 71 -2.75 7.15 -9.01
CA LYS A 71 -1.48 6.53 -9.42
C LYS A 71 -0.78 5.87 -8.24
N LYS A 72 -0.69 6.55 -7.10
CA LYS A 72 -0.11 6.00 -5.85
C LYS A 72 -0.87 4.78 -5.35
N ASP A 73 -2.20 4.80 -5.39
CA ASP A 73 -3.03 3.66 -5.01
C ASP A 73 -2.78 2.44 -5.91
N ASN A 74 -2.78 2.65 -7.24
CA ASN A 74 -2.46 1.59 -8.21
C ASN A 74 -1.04 1.05 -8.05
N GLU A 75 -0.06 1.92 -7.79
CA GLU A 75 1.33 1.51 -7.56
C GLU A 75 1.47 0.68 -6.27
N LEU A 76 0.82 1.10 -5.19
CA LEU A 76 0.79 0.35 -3.93
C LEU A 76 0.14 -1.02 -4.12
N LYS A 77 -1.00 -1.07 -4.83
CA LYS A 77 -1.68 -2.32 -5.14
C LYS A 77 -0.80 -3.27 -5.94
N LEU A 78 -0.09 -2.76 -6.94
CA LEU A 78 0.85 -3.54 -7.74
C LEU A 78 2.02 -4.07 -6.90
N GLN A 79 2.57 -3.25 -5.99
CA GLN A 79 3.63 -3.69 -5.08
C GLN A 79 3.15 -4.81 -4.16
N MET A 80 1.96 -4.68 -3.57
CA MET A 80 1.38 -5.71 -2.71
C MET A 80 1.16 -7.04 -3.47
N GLU A 81 0.67 -6.96 -4.71
CA GLU A 81 0.47 -8.15 -5.56
C GLU A 81 1.80 -8.84 -5.89
N MET A 82 2.83 -8.06 -6.25
CA MET A 82 4.17 -8.58 -6.52
C MET A 82 4.79 -9.23 -5.28
N GLU A 83 4.63 -8.62 -4.10
CA GLU A 83 5.11 -9.19 -2.86
C GLU A 83 4.36 -10.48 -2.49
N ALA A 84 3.03 -10.50 -2.64
CA ALA A 84 2.23 -11.69 -2.40
C ALA A 84 2.65 -12.85 -3.32
N ARG A 85 2.85 -12.57 -4.62
CA ARG A 85 3.33 -13.56 -5.59
C ARG A 85 4.73 -14.07 -5.25
N LYS A 86 5.61 -13.20 -4.77
CA LYS A 86 6.95 -13.60 -4.31
C LYS A 86 6.86 -14.55 -3.11
N ARG A 87 6.05 -14.22 -2.11
CA ARG A 87 5.84 -15.09 -0.94
C ARG A 87 5.25 -16.45 -1.32
N GLU A 88 4.34 -16.47 -2.29
CA GLU A 88 3.76 -17.73 -2.81
C GLU A 88 4.83 -18.59 -3.48
N MET A 89 5.68 -18.01 -4.32
CA MET A 89 6.78 -18.74 -4.96
C MET A 89 7.77 -19.29 -3.93
N GLU A 90 8.17 -18.48 -2.95
CA GLU A 90 9.07 -18.91 -1.87
C GLU A 90 8.44 -20.03 -1.02
N ALA A 91 7.12 -19.99 -0.77
CA ALA A 91 6.42 -21.05 -0.06
C ALA A 91 6.43 -22.37 -0.86
N ARG A 92 6.16 -22.29 -2.17
CA ARG A 92 6.18 -23.45 -3.06
C ARG A 92 7.57 -24.08 -3.18
N GLU A 93 8.62 -23.27 -3.23
CA GLU A 93 10.00 -23.77 -3.21
C GLU A 93 10.32 -24.51 -1.91
N ARG A 94 9.93 -23.96 -0.75
CA ARG A 94 10.10 -24.65 0.54
C ARG A 94 9.35 -25.98 0.58
N GLU A 95 8.10 -26.01 0.09
CA GLU A 95 7.32 -27.25 0.02
C GLU A 95 8.02 -28.32 -0.84
N MET A 96 8.54 -27.94 -2.02
CA MET A 96 9.29 -28.87 -2.87
C MET A 96 10.57 -29.37 -2.20
N GLU A 97 11.28 -28.51 -1.46
CA GLU A 97 12.49 -28.87 -0.72
C GLU A 97 12.18 -29.87 0.40
N PHE A 98 11.12 -29.62 1.17
CA PHE A 98 10.64 -30.56 2.20
C PHE A 98 10.26 -31.93 1.61
N GLU A 99 9.56 -31.97 0.46
CA GLU A 99 9.23 -33.23 -0.20
C GLU A 99 10.47 -34.00 -0.66
N LEU A 100 11.46 -33.30 -1.22
CA LEU A 100 12.70 -33.92 -1.67
C LEU A 100 13.49 -34.50 -0.50
N GLU A 101 13.59 -33.76 0.60
CA GLU A 101 14.28 -34.22 1.80
C GLU A 101 13.59 -35.43 2.43
N LYS A 102 12.24 -35.41 2.50
CA LYS A 102 11.45 -36.56 2.93
C LYS A 102 11.74 -37.81 2.09
N LYS A 103 11.77 -37.69 0.76
CA LYS A 103 12.08 -38.81 -0.15
C LYS A 103 13.51 -39.33 0.03
N LYS A 104 14.49 -38.46 0.25
CA LYS A 104 15.89 -38.88 0.52
C LYS A 104 15.99 -39.70 1.80
N ILE A 105 15.32 -39.24 2.86
CA ILE A 105 15.28 -39.94 4.15
C ILE A 105 14.62 -41.32 4.00
N GLU A 106 13.49 -41.41 3.29
CA GLU A 106 12.80 -42.67 3.02
C GLU A 106 13.66 -43.65 2.20
N ALA A 107 14.31 -43.16 1.14
CA ALA A 107 15.23 -43.97 0.34
C ALA A 107 16.45 -44.44 1.14
N GLY A 108 17.01 -43.59 2.01
CA GLY A 108 18.09 -43.95 2.92
C GLY A 108 17.68 -45.03 3.92
N MET A 109 16.48 -44.93 4.50
CA MET A 109 15.91 -45.96 5.38
C MET A 109 15.64 -47.28 4.66
N ALA A 110 15.16 -47.24 3.41
CA ALA A 110 14.96 -48.43 2.59
C ALA A 110 16.28 -49.12 2.22
N ALA A 111 17.32 -48.34 1.90
CA ALA A 111 18.66 -48.86 1.60
C ALA A 111 19.35 -49.47 2.83
N SER A 112 19.21 -48.88 4.02
CA SER A 112 19.71 -49.48 5.27
C SER A 112 18.99 -50.79 5.61
N ASN A 113 17.68 -50.85 5.35
CA ASN A 113 16.90 -52.09 5.55
C ASN A 113 17.28 -53.19 4.53
N ALA A 114 17.57 -52.83 3.28
CA ALA A 114 18.05 -53.78 2.26
C ALA A 114 19.46 -54.32 2.58
N SER A 115 20.35 -53.49 3.14
CA SER A 115 21.68 -53.94 3.57
C SER A 115 21.66 -54.91 4.76
N SER A 116 20.55 -54.98 5.50
CA SER A 116 20.33 -55.96 6.56
C SER A 116 19.81 -57.32 6.05
N ALA A 117 19.42 -57.42 4.77
CA ALA A 117 18.85 -58.63 4.18
C ALA A 117 19.85 -59.48 3.36
N SER A 118 21.08 -59.02 3.15
CA SER A 118 22.11 -59.76 2.37
C SER A 118 23.47 -59.75 3.06
N GLY A 119 23.60 -60.45 4.18
CA GLY A 119 24.87 -60.65 4.87
C GLY A 119 24.70 -61.68 5.98
N GLY A 120 25.46 -62.76 5.92
CA GLY A 120 25.35 -63.92 6.80
C GLY A 120 25.37 -63.63 8.29
N GLN A 121 24.79 -64.58 9.01
CA GLN A 121 24.83 -64.80 10.45
C GLN A 121 26.06 -64.22 11.18
N PHE A 122 25.86 -63.06 11.80
CA PHE A 122 26.55 -62.66 13.03
C PHE A 122 25.49 -62.26 14.04
N HIS A 123 25.31 -63.06 15.08
CA HIS A 123 24.48 -62.70 16.22
C HIS A 123 25.14 -61.55 16.98
N ILE A 124 24.62 -60.33 16.81
CA ILE A 124 24.70 -59.30 17.83
C ILE A 124 23.27 -58.89 18.13
N ASN A 125 22.86 -59.14 19.36
CA ASN A 125 21.52 -58.91 19.87
C ASN A 125 21.56 -57.56 20.61
N PRO A 126 21.15 -56.42 20.03
CA PRO A 126 21.07 -55.18 20.79
C PRO A 126 19.75 -55.21 21.56
N GLN A 127 19.74 -55.83 22.74
CA GLN A 127 18.72 -55.49 23.74
C GLN A 127 18.97 -54.04 24.15
N ILE A 128 18.35 -53.10 23.44
CA ILE A 128 18.25 -51.73 23.90
C ILE A 128 17.28 -51.76 25.07
N GLU A 129 17.80 -51.96 26.27
CA GLU A 129 17.05 -51.81 27.51
C GLU A 129 16.72 -50.32 27.70
N ILE A 130 15.56 -49.91 27.20
CA ILE A 130 15.01 -48.55 27.30
C ILE A 130 14.88 -48.12 28.78
N SER A 131 14.84 -49.06 29.72
CA SER A 131 14.84 -48.83 31.17
C SER A 131 16.15 -48.22 31.70
N LYS A 132 17.28 -48.34 30.98
CA LYS A 132 18.58 -47.81 31.38
C LYS A 132 18.86 -46.40 30.87
N SER A 133 18.13 -45.93 29.85
CA SER A 133 18.33 -44.62 29.22
C SER A 133 17.39 -43.51 29.75
N MET A 134 16.38 -43.88 30.54
CA MET A 134 15.45 -42.91 31.15
C MET A 134 16.09 -42.20 32.36
N PRO A 135 16.12 -40.85 32.40
CA PRO A 135 16.55 -40.11 33.58
C PRO A 135 15.64 -40.44 34.77
N LYS A 136 16.22 -40.88 35.89
CA LYS A 136 15.44 -41.19 37.11
C LYS A 136 14.86 -39.89 37.68
N PHE A 137 13.59 -39.64 37.41
CA PHE A 137 12.83 -38.56 38.03
C PHE A 137 12.74 -38.83 39.54
N ARG A 138 13.36 -37.97 40.34
CA ARG A 138 13.24 -37.98 41.79
C ARG A 138 12.15 -36.97 42.17
N GLU A 139 10.97 -37.46 42.47
CA GLU A 139 9.92 -36.66 43.09
C GLU A 139 10.34 -36.37 44.54
N LYS A 140 10.59 -35.08 44.86
CA LYS A 140 10.79 -34.63 46.23
C LYS A 140 9.41 -34.40 46.84
N MET A 141 8.98 -35.29 47.75
CA MET A 141 8.06 -34.93 48.82
C MET A 141 8.86 -34.45 50.04
#